data_AF-A0A530AE44-F1
#
_entry.id   AF-A0A530AE44-F1
#
_cell.length_a   1.000
_cell.length_b   1.000
_cell.length_c   1.000
_cell.angle_alpha   90.00
_cell.angle_beta   90.00
_cell.angle_gamma   90.00
#
_symmetry.space_group_name_H-M   'P 1'
#
loop_
_entity.id
_entity.type
_entity.pdbx_description
1 polymer ?
#
loop_
_entity_poly.entity_id
_entity_poly.type
_entity_poly.pdbx_seq_one_letter_code
_entity_poly.pdbx_strand_id
1 'polypeptide(L)' 'VYERLGGHMHPLNYTLGLARAAVGAGVVIHENSVAVRLEREPSIRVFTDNGAVRARHVVLAGDALLKGLEPRVNSRIM' A
#
# COMPACT_ATOMS: atom_id res chain seq x y z
N VAL A 1 -18.66 -1.79 29.35
CA VAL A 1 -17.90 -0.55 29.61
C VAL A 1 -18.25 0.44 28.51
N TYR A 2 -18.76 1.63 28.84
CA TYR A 2 -19.08 2.69 27.87
C TYR A 2 -17.84 3.56 27.67
N GLU A 3 -17.39 3.71 26.42
CA GLU A 3 -16.23 4.54 26.06
C GLU A 3 -16.72 5.80 25.36
N ARG A 4 -16.48 6.97 25.99
CA ARG A 4 -17.04 8.26 25.57
C ARG A 4 -16.46 8.75 24.24
N LEU A 5 -15.21 8.38 23.93
CA LEU A 5 -14.54 8.78 22.69
C LEU A 5 -14.64 7.73 21.59
N GLY A 6 -15.38 6.63 21.84
CA GLY A 6 -15.63 5.60 20.85
C GLY A 6 -16.59 6.08 19.76
N GLY A 7 -16.43 5.54 18.55
CA GLY A 7 -17.31 5.84 17.43
C GLY A 7 -17.24 4.77 16.35
N HIS A 8 -18.23 4.78 15.47
CA HIS A 8 -18.21 3.96 14.26
C HIS A 8 -17.75 4.81 13.09
N MET A 9 -16.93 4.23 12.22
CA MET A 9 -16.58 4.83 10.94
C MET A 9 -16.94 3.87 9.82
N HIS A 10 -17.23 4.41 8.64
CA HIS A 10 -17.44 3.62 7.44
C HIS A 10 -16.10 3.47 6.72
N PRO A 11 -15.39 2.32 6.83
CA PRO A 11 -14.00 2.24 6.39
C PRO A 11 -13.86 2.45 4.88
N LEU A 12 -14.78 1.89 4.09
CA LEU A 12 -14.76 2.06 2.64
C LEU A 12 -14.91 3.54 2.21
N ASN A 13 -15.86 4.28 2.79
CA ASN A 13 -16.04 5.70 2.46
C ASN A 13 -14.83 6.53 2.87
N TYR A 14 -14.21 6.21 4.01
CA TYR A 14 -12.97 6.85 4.44
C TYR A 14 -11.84 6.61 3.43
N THR A 15 -11.61 5.37 3.03
CA THR A 15 -10.59 5.01 2.02
C THR A 15 -10.84 5.71 0.68
N LEU A 16 -12.09 5.75 0.20
CA LEU A 16 -12.44 6.45 -1.04
C LEU A 16 -12.21 7.96 -0.93
N GLY A 17 -12.53 8.57 0.21
CA GLY A 17 -12.26 9.98 0.47
C GLY A 17 -10.75 10.30 0.45
N LEU A 18 -9.94 9.46 1.11
CA LEU A 18 -8.49 9.57 1.09
C LEU A 18 -7.90 9.43 -0.31
N ALA A 19 -8.36 8.44 -1.10
CA ALA A 19 -7.90 8.24 -2.47
C ALA A 19 -8.17 9.48 -3.34
N ARG A 20 -9.38 10.06 -3.24
CA ARG A 20 -9.72 11.31 -3.95
C ARG A 20 -8.83 12.48 -3.52
N ALA A 21 -8.60 12.65 -2.22
CA ALA A 21 -7.74 13.72 -1.71
C ALA A 21 -6.29 13.56 -2.17
N ALA A 22 -5.76 12.33 -2.17
CA ALA A 22 -4.42 12.03 -2.67
C ALA A 22 -4.28 12.33 -4.17
N VAL A 23 -5.26 11.91 -4.98
CA VAL A 23 -5.30 12.25 -6.42
C VAL A 23 -5.38 13.75 -6.62
N GLY A 24 -6.20 14.46 -5.84
CA GLY A 24 -6.26 15.93 -5.87
C GLY A 24 -4.95 16.63 -5.52
N ALA A 25 -4.09 15.98 -4.74
CA ALA A 25 -2.73 16.42 -4.43
C ALA A 25 -1.68 15.98 -5.47
N GLY A 26 -2.08 15.33 -6.57
CA GLY A 26 -1.21 14.91 -7.67
C GLY A 26 -0.64 13.49 -7.55
N VAL A 27 -1.14 12.67 -6.62
CA VAL A 27 -0.78 11.24 -6.55
C VAL A 27 -1.39 10.48 -7.72
N VAL A 28 -0.61 9.58 -8.32
CA VAL A 28 -1.09 8.63 -9.33
C VAL A 28 -1.37 7.28 -8.65
N ILE A 29 -2.58 6.78 -8.82
CA ILE A 29 -2.99 5.47 -8.30
C ILE A 29 -3.05 4.48 -9.48
N HIS A 30 -2.31 3.38 -9.35
CA HIS A 30 -2.31 2.29 -10.33
C HIS A 30 -3.09 1.10 -9.77
N GLU A 31 -4.36 1.02 -10.11
CA GLU A 31 -5.21 -0.13 -9.76
C GLU A 31 -4.86 -1.34 -10.65
N ASN A 32 -5.28 -2.54 -10.23
CA ASN A 32 -5.06 -3.81 -10.95
C ASN A 32 -3.59 -4.05 -11.36
N SER A 33 -2.65 -3.51 -10.57
CA SER A 33 -1.21 -3.49 -10.87
C SER A 33 -0.45 -4.10 -9.69
N VAL A 34 -0.69 -5.39 -9.43
CA VAL A 34 -0.13 -6.08 -8.26
C VAL A 34 1.40 -6.02 -8.29
N ALA A 35 1.99 -5.61 -7.17
CA ALA A 35 3.45 -5.63 -7.00
C ALA A 35 3.90 -7.07 -6.77
N VAL A 36 4.67 -7.63 -7.70
CA VAL A 36 5.11 -9.03 -7.68
C VAL A 36 6.58 -9.20 -7.31
N ARG A 37 7.38 -8.14 -7.41
CA ARG A 37 8.82 -8.18 -7.08
C ARG A 37 9.35 -6.83 -6.64
N LEU A 38 10.23 -6.84 -5.64
CA LEU A 38 10.91 -5.66 -5.10
C LEU A 38 12.43 -5.86 -5.19
N GLU A 39 13.11 -4.97 -5.92
CA GLU A 39 14.58 -4.86 -5.92
C GLU A 39 14.99 -3.62 -5.13
N ARG A 40 16.08 -3.69 -4.35
CA ARG A 40 16.54 -2.57 -3.51
C ARG A 40 17.78 -1.87 -4.06
N GLU A 41 18.65 -2.58 -4.77
CA GLU A 41 19.95 -2.10 -5.26
C GLU A 41 20.04 -2.18 -6.80
N PRO A 42 20.69 -1.22 -7.48
CA PRO A 42 21.29 0.04 -6.97
C PRO A 42 20.23 1.14 -6.72
N SER A 43 18.95 0.82 -6.84
CA SER A 43 17.82 1.69 -6.55
C SER A 43 16.55 0.89 -6.36
N ILE A 44 15.63 1.38 -5.53
CA ILE A 44 14.39 0.64 -5.29
C ILE A 44 13.53 0.60 -6.54
N ARG A 45 13.21 -0.61 -7.00
CA ARG A 45 12.34 -0.85 -8.15
C ARG A 45 11.26 -1.86 -7.77
N VAL A 46 10.01 -1.49 -8.05
CA VAL A 46 8.84 -2.35 -7.83
C VAL A 46 8.34 -2.80 -9.19
N PHE A 47 8.18 -4.10 -9.37
CA PHE A 47 7.68 -4.69 -10.60
C PHE A 47 6.25 -5.17 -10.43
N THR A 48 5.52 -5.05 -11.52
CA THR A 48 4.21 -5.65 -11.77
C THR A 48 4.35 -6.60 -12.96
N ASP A 49 3.30 -7.34 -13.30
CA ASP A 49 3.30 -8.21 -14.49
C ASP A 49 3.48 -7.44 -15.80
N ASN A 50 3.11 -6.15 -15.83
CA ASN A 50 3.08 -5.33 -17.04
C ASN A 50 4.10 -4.17 -17.06
N GLY A 51 5.00 -4.09 -16.08
CA GLY A 51 5.96 -2.98 -16.01
C GLY A 51 6.59 -2.79 -14.63
N ALA A 52 7.29 -1.68 -14.45
CA ALA A 52 7.97 -1.37 -13.19
C ALA A 52 8.04 0.13 -12.91
N VAL A 53 8.11 0.49 -11.64
CA VAL A 53 8.35 1.85 -11.15
C VAL A 53 9.63 1.91 -10.33
N ARG A 54 10.36 3.02 -10.44
CA ARG A 54 11.56 3.30 -9.64
C ARG A 54 11.24 4.37 -8.60
N ALA A 55 11.68 4.17 -7.37
CA ALA A 55 11.50 5.12 -6.28
C ALA A 55 12.75 5.24 -5.42
N ARG A 56 12.87 6.37 -4.70
CA ARG A 56 13.90 6.55 -3.66
C ARG A 56 13.53 5.85 -2.36
N HIS A 57 12.23 5.79 -2.07
CA HIS A 57 11.66 5.17 -0.88
C HIS A 57 10.43 4.35 -1.27
N VAL A 58 10.18 3.25 -0.56
CA VAL A 58 8.99 2.41 -0.71
C VAL A 58 8.40 2.14 0.66
N VAL A 59 7.08 2.32 0.78
CA VAL A 59 6.30 1.92 1.95
C VAL A 59 5.47 0.71 1.55
N LEU A 60 5.64 -0.40 2.28
CA LEU A 60 4.85 -1.60 2.08
C LEU A 60 3.60 -1.52 2.97
N ALA A 61 2.45 -1.37 2.32
CA ALA A 61 1.13 -1.23 2.98
C ALA A 61 0.11 -2.25 2.42
N GLY A 62 0.58 -3.45 2.08
CA GLY A 62 -0.24 -4.52 1.49
C GLY A 62 -0.89 -5.46 2.51
N ASP A 63 -0.69 -5.23 3.82
CA ASP A 63 -1.21 -6.08 4.90
C ASP A 63 -0.88 -7.58 4.66
N ALA A 64 -1.77 -8.50 5.03
CA ALA A 64 -1.69 -9.94 4.77
C ALA A 64 -1.56 -10.33 3.29
N LEU A 65 -1.71 -9.38 2.35
CA LEU A 65 -1.68 -9.63 0.91
C LEU A 65 -0.30 -9.38 0.26
N LEU A 66 0.77 -9.16 1.04
CA LEU A 66 2.12 -8.98 0.49
C LEU A 66 2.67 -10.23 -0.23
N LYS A 67 2.13 -11.43 0.01
CA LYS A 67 2.34 -12.65 -0.82
C LYS A 67 3.79 -12.95 -1.23
N GLY A 68 4.76 -12.70 -0.35
CA GLY A 68 6.17 -12.99 -0.66
C GLY A 68 7.00 -11.80 -1.15
N LEU A 69 6.38 -10.65 -1.40
CA LEU A 69 7.04 -9.46 -1.95
C LEU A 69 8.24 -9.00 -1.11
N GLU A 70 8.13 -9.09 0.22
CA GLU A 70 9.22 -8.82 1.15
C GLU A 70 9.24 -9.86 2.27
N PRO A 71 10.16 -10.85 2.22
CA PRO A 71 10.22 -11.93 3.20
C PRO A 71 10.34 -11.46 4.65
N ARG A 72 11.02 -10.33 4.89
CA ARG A 72 11.20 -9.79 6.25
C ARG A 72 9.91 -9.26 6.87
N VAL A 73 8.95 -8.84 6.05
CA VAL A 73 7.66 -8.32 6.52
C VAL A 73 6.66 -9.47 6.69
N ASN A 74 6.65 -10.44 5.77
CA ASN A 74 5.74 -11.59 5.85
C ASN A 74 5.84 -12.38 7.15
N SER A 75 7.03 -12.53 7.72
CA SER A 75 7.21 -13.25 8.99
C SER A 75 6.63 -12.52 10.21
N ARG A 76 6.10 -11.30 10.02
CA ARG A 76 5.56 -10.43 11.07
C ARG A 76 4.11 -10.02 10.85
N ILE A 77 3.50 -10.47 9.76
CA ILE A 77 2.08 -10.24 9.50
C ILE A 77 1.29 -11.43 10.08
N MET A 78 0.23 -11.13 10.83
CA MET A 78 -0.67 -12.13 11.43
C MET A 78 -1.79 -12.52 10.47
#